data_AF-A0A523EEJ2-F1
#
_entry.id   AF-A0A523EEJ2-F1
#
_cell.length_a   1.000
_cell.length_b   1.000
_cell.length_c   1.000
_cell.angle_alpha   90.00
_cell.angle_beta   90.00
_cell.angle_gamma   90.00
#
_symmetry.space_group_name_H-M   'P 1'
#
loop_
_entity.id
_entity.type
_entity.pdbx_description
1 polymer ?
#
loop_
_entity_poly.entity_id
_entity_poly.type
_entity_poly.pdbx_seq_one_letter_code
_entity_poly.pdbx_strand_id
1 'polypeptide(L)'
;MDVLDPAYTPGTGTPEPGGLTPREIFPLLRGLCAENDLVGFDLSELNPLVDSGDTTALNSDRLVRECLTGIVMNKKGLNGRGYLSPLTSGDNQ
;
A
#
# COMPACT_ATOMS: atom_id res chain seq x y z
N MET A 1 0.49 8.98 7.11
CA MET A 1 1.31 9.12 5.88
C MET A 1 2.78 9.25 6.22
N ASP A 2 3.11 10.05 7.23
CA ASP A 2 4.37 10.08 7.99
C ASP A 2 5.14 8.76 8.22
N VAL A 3 4.50 7.59 8.17
CA VAL A 3 5.20 6.28 8.21
C VAL A 3 6.09 6.04 6.97
N LEU A 4 5.78 6.66 5.83
CA LEU A 4 6.61 6.62 4.64
C LEU A 4 7.70 7.69 4.74
N ASP A 5 8.87 7.40 4.15
CA ASP A 5 9.95 8.37 4.11
C ASP A 5 9.50 9.66 3.37
N PRO A 6 9.79 10.86 3.90
CA PRO A 6 9.40 12.14 3.31
C PRO A 6 9.87 12.34 1.87
N ALA A 7 10.89 11.60 1.40
CA ALA A 7 11.29 11.58 0.00
C ALA A 7 10.16 11.11 -0.95
N TYR A 8 9.20 10.33 -0.45
CA TYR A 8 8.05 9.82 -1.19
C TYR A 8 6.73 10.44 -0.76
N THR A 9 6.65 10.95 0.47
CA THR A 9 5.41 11.49 1.05
C THR A 9 5.66 12.81 1.78
N PRO A 10 6.07 13.87 1.07
CA PRO A 10 6.36 15.17 1.70
C PRO A 10 5.10 15.88 2.24
N GLY A 11 3.92 15.55 1.71
CA GLY A 11 2.61 16.11 2.03
C GLY A 11 2.04 15.61 3.35
N THR A 12 2.73 15.80 4.46
CA THR A 12 2.29 15.40 5.82
C THR A 12 2.56 16.51 6.83
N GLY A 13 1.83 16.52 7.96
CA GLY A 13 2.01 17.53 9.02
C GLY A 13 3.33 17.40 9.79
N THR A 14 3.83 16.18 9.92
CA THR A 14 5.04 15.85 10.69
C THR A 14 5.92 14.87 9.90
N PRO A 15 6.76 15.35 8.97
CA PRO A 15 7.64 14.49 8.19
C PRO A 15 8.79 13.94 9.05
N GLU A 16 8.92 12.62 9.13
CA GLU A 16 9.96 11.94 9.90
C GLU A 16 10.91 11.13 8.98
N PRO A 17 12.23 11.40 8.98
CA PRO A 17 13.18 10.75 8.07
C PRO A 17 13.42 9.26 8.40
N GLY A 18 13.76 8.46 7.39
CA GLY A 18 14.08 7.04 7.56
C GLY A 18 12.85 6.12 7.60
N GLY A 19 11.72 6.60 7.07
CA GLY A 19 10.48 5.84 6.98
C GLY A 19 10.51 4.75 5.90
N LEU A 20 9.37 4.08 5.73
CA LEU A 20 9.23 3.02 4.73
C LEU A 20 9.24 3.57 3.31
N THR A 21 9.83 2.80 2.40
CA THR A 21 9.77 3.11 0.96
C THR A 21 8.50 2.53 0.33
N PRO A 22 8.03 3.08 -0.81
CA PRO A 22 6.95 2.50 -1.60
C PRO A 22 7.16 1.02 -1.96
N ARG A 23 8.43 0.62 -2.16
CA ARG A 23 8.81 -0.77 -2.46
C ARG A 23 8.50 -1.72 -1.30
N GLU A 24 8.53 -1.24 -0.07
CA GLU A 24 8.26 -2.04 1.12
C GLU A 24 6.78 -1.99 1.50
N ILE A 25 6.19 -0.79 1.60
CA ILE A 25 4.84 -0.64 2.16
C ILE A 25 3.74 -1.19 1.25
N PHE A 26 3.86 -1.06 -0.08
CA PHE A 26 2.82 -1.53 -1.00
C PHE A 26 2.59 -3.04 -0.93
N PRO A 27 3.62 -3.91 -1.07
CA PRO A 27 3.41 -5.35 -0.92
C PRO A 27 3.05 -5.72 0.52
N LEU A 28 3.58 -5.04 1.54
CA LEU A 28 3.22 -5.28 2.94
C LEU A 28 1.73 -5.05 3.18
N LEU A 29 1.19 -3.89 2.80
CA LEU A 29 -0.22 -3.55 2.98
C LEU A 29 -1.14 -4.49 2.20
N ARG A 30 -0.79 -4.82 0.95
CA ARG A 30 -1.54 -5.78 0.14
C ARG A 30 -1.59 -7.15 0.83
N GLY A 31 -0.44 -7.63 1.31
CA GLY A 31 -0.32 -8.91 2.02
C GLY A 31 -1.15 -8.94 3.30
N LEU A 32 -1.04 -7.90 4.14
CA LEU A 32 -1.85 -7.76 5.34
C LEU A 32 -3.36 -7.84 5.04
N CYS A 33 -3.82 -7.14 4.01
CA CYS A 33 -5.24 -7.16 3.63
C CYS A 33 -5.67 -8.46 2.93
N ALA A 34 -4.73 -9.20 2.33
CA ALA A 34 -5.00 -10.51 1.74
C ALA A 34 -5.06 -11.63 2.78
N GLU A 35 -4.21 -11.58 3.81
CA GLU A 35 -4.05 -12.63 4.81
C GLU A 35 -5.09 -12.53 5.94
N ASN A 36 -5.76 -11.38 6.10
CA ASN A 36 -6.66 -11.11 7.23
C ASN A 36 -8.07 -10.71 6.76
N ASP A 37 -9.08 -11.02 7.57
CA ASP A 37 -10.45 -10.53 7.37
C ASP A 37 -10.56 -9.08 7.89
N LEU A 38 -10.33 -8.13 6.98
CA LEU A 38 -10.24 -6.71 7.31
C LEU A 38 -11.63 -6.10 7.56
N VAL A 39 -11.88 -5.61 8.76
CA VAL A 39 -13.14 -4.94 9.14
C VAL A 39 -13.20 -3.45 8.78
N GLY A 40 -12.04 -2.82 8.51
CA GLY A 40 -11.93 -1.41 8.15
C GLY A 40 -10.50 -0.99 7.84
N PHE A 41 -10.36 0.10 7.08
CA PHE A 41 -9.10 0.73 6.72
C PHE A 41 -9.31 2.25 6.67
N ASP A 42 -8.34 3.01 7.18
CA ASP A 42 -8.32 4.46 7.14
C ASP A 42 -6.92 4.95 6.74
N LEU A 43 -6.86 6.11 6.10
CA LEU A 43 -5.64 6.76 5.67
C LEU A 43 -5.60 8.18 6.22
N SER A 44 -4.67 8.42 7.15
CA SER A 44 -4.50 9.70 7.83
C SER A 44 -3.23 10.45 7.42
N GLU A 45 -3.16 11.72 7.79
CA GLU A 45 -2.01 12.62 7.60
C GLU A 45 -1.69 12.98 6.14
N LEU A 46 -2.65 12.84 5.22
CA LEU A 46 -2.51 13.43 3.89
C LEU A 46 -2.75 14.95 3.97
N ASN A 47 -1.75 15.74 3.60
CA ASN A 47 -1.82 17.19 3.51
C ASN A 47 -1.49 17.68 2.09
N PRO A 48 -2.50 17.89 1.23
CA PRO A 48 -2.29 18.34 -0.15
C PRO A 48 -1.66 19.73 -0.28
N LEU A 49 -1.79 20.59 0.74
CA LEU A 49 -1.29 21.97 0.67
C LEU A 49 0.25 22.05 0.70
N VAL A 50 0.90 21.02 1.24
CA VAL A 50 2.36 20.93 1.33
C VAL A 50 2.92 19.79 0.48
N ASP A 51 2.07 19.15 -0.33
CA ASP A 51 2.47 18.08 -1.25
C ASP A 51 3.08 18.68 -2.52
N SER A 52 4.39 18.53 -2.68
CA SER A 52 5.09 19.02 -3.86
C SER A 52 4.91 18.04 -5.03
N GLY A 53 4.04 18.41 -5.99
CA GLY A 53 3.84 17.64 -7.21
C GLY A 53 2.94 16.42 -7.06
N ASP A 54 1.95 16.47 -6.16
CA ASP A 54 0.93 15.43 -5.92
C ASP A 54 1.50 14.04 -5.55
N THR A 55 2.78 13.97 -5.18
CA THR A 55 3.47 12.69 -4.95
C THR A 55 2.86 11.95 -3.77
N THR A 56 2.52 12.68 -2.70
CA THR A 56 1.89 12.12 -1.50
C THR A 56 0.48 11.65 -1.83
N ALA A 57 -0.31 12.46 -2.55
CA ALA A 57 -1.64 12.08 -2.98
C ALA A 57 -1.64 10.81 -3.86
N LEU A 58 -0.71 10.71 -4.82
CA LEU A 58 -0.57 9.54 -5.69
C LEU A 58 -0.13 8.29 -4.90
N ASN A 59 0.79 8.43 -3.96
CA ASN A 59 1.20 7.33 -3.08
C ASN A 59 0.07 6.91 -2.13
N SER A 60 -0.74 7.85 -1.63
CA SER A 60 -1.95 7.56 -0.85
C SER A 60 -2.99 6.80 -1.68
N ASP A 61 -3.31 7.26 -2.90
CA ASP A 61 -4.20 6.52 -3.82
C ASP A 61 -3.69 5.10 -4.05
N ARG A 62 -2.37 4.94 -4.24
CA ARG A 62 -1.78 3.61 -4.40
C ARG A 62 -1.98 2.75 -3.16
N LEU A 63 -1.76 3.26 -1.95
CA LEU A 63 -2.00 2.50 -0.70
C LEU A 63 -3.45 2.01 -0.61
N VAL A 64 -4.44 2.85 -0.93
CA VAL A 64 -5.85 2.44 -0.94
C VAL A 64 -6.07 1.30 -1.94
N ARG A 65 -5.51 1.40 -3.14
CA ARG A 65 -5.60 0.32 -4.15
C ARG A 65 -4.94 -0.97 -3.69
N GLU A 66 -3.82 -0.90 -2.97
CA GLU A 66 -3.15 -2.08 -2.43
C GLU A 66 -4.00 -2.77 -1.36
N CYS A 67 -4.61 -2.00 -0.46
CA CYS A 67 -5.57 -2.51 0.52
C CYS A 67 -6.76 -3.20 -0.16
N LEU A 68 -7.42 -2.52 -1.10
CA LEU A 68 -8.56 -3.06 -1.85
C LEU A 68 -8.18 -4.33 -2.63
N THR A 69 -6.99 -4.35 -3.23
CA THR A 69 -6.47 -5.53 -3.94
C THR A 69 -6.30 -6.70 -2.98
N GLY A 70 -5.71 -6.48 -1.81
CA GLY A 70 -5.60 -7.50 -0.76
C GLY A 70 -6.95 -8.04 -0.32
N ILE A 71 -7.94 -7.17 -0.07
CA ILE A 71 -9.31 -7.59 0.29
C ILE A 71 -9.91 -8.49 -0.80
N VAL A 72 -9.76 -8.13 -2.08
CA VAL A 72 -10.25 -8.96 -3.19
C VAL A 72 -9.51 -10.29 -3.27
N MET A 73 -8.20 -10.30 -3.02
CA MET A 73 -7.41 -11.53 -2.95
C MET A 73 -7.90 -12.45 -1.83
N ASN A 74 -8.15 -11.92 -0.63
CA ASN A 74 -8.71 -12.66 0.50
C ASN A 74 -10.04 -13.32 0.12
N LYS A 75 -10.98 -12.54 -0.44
CA LYS A 75 -12.31 -13.02 -0.86
C LYS A 75 -12.25 -14.10 -1.95
N LYS A 76 -11.21 -14.08 -2.78
CA LYS A 76 -11.00 -15.09 -3.84
C LYS A 76 -10.17 -16.29 -3.37
N GLY A 77 -9.76 -16.35 -2.11
CA GLY A 77 -8.87 -17.40 -1.60
C GLY A 77 -7.44 -17.31 -2.14
N LEU A 78 -7.03 -16.15 -2.66
CA LEU A 78 -5.68 -15.87 -3.16
C LEU A 78 -4.79 -15.32 -2.03
N ASN A 79 -4.92 -15.88 -0.83
CA ASN A 79 -4.31 -15.40 0.42
C ASN A 79 -3.12 -16.26 0.87
N GLY A 80 -2.62 -17.13 0.00
CA GLY A 80 -1.39 -17.86 0.24
C GLY A 80 -0.23 -16.88 0.43
N ARG A 81 0.56 -17.09 1.48
CA ARG A 81 1.73 -16.27 1.78
C ARG A 81 2.70 -16.30 0.58
N GLY A 82 2.94 -15.15 -0.03
CA GLY A 82 3.74 -15.06 -1.26
C GLY A 82 2.99 -15.46 -2.54
N TYR A 83 1.67 -15.27 -2.59
CA TYR A 83 0.86 -15.51 -3.79
C TYR A 83 1.50 -14.89 -5.04
N LEU A 84 1.84 -15.76 -5.99
CA LEU A 84 2.21 -15.39 -7.35
C LEU A 84 1.04 -15.71 -8.27
N SER A 85 0.68 -14.76 -9.13
CA SER A 85 -0.30 -15.05 -10.17
C SER A 85 0.22 -16.20 -11.05
N PRO A 86 -0.65 -17.13 -11.50
CA PRO A 86 -0.26 -18.15 -12.48
C PRO A 86 0.34 -17.55 -13.78
N LEU A 87 -0.06 -16.32 -14.11
CA LEU A 87 0.51 -15.56 -15.24
C LEU A 87 1.98 -15.15 -15.01
N THR A 88 2.43 -15.14 -13.76
CA THR A 88 3.77 -14.76 -13.32
C THR A 88 4.62 -15.96 -12.90
N SER A 89 4.02 -16.99 -12.28
CA SER A 89 4.73 -18.21 -11.88
C SER A 89 5.01 -19.18 -13.03
N GLY A 90 4.34 -19.00 -14.18
CA GLY A 90 4.58 -19.82 -15.37
C GLY A 90 3.90 -21.19 -15.35
N ASP A 91 3.03 -21.46 -14.38
CA ASP A 91 2.31 -22.75 -14.19
C ASP A 91 1.18 -22.99 -15.22
N ASN A 92 1.24 -22.35 -16.40
CA ASN A 92 0.35 -22.59 -17.53
C ASN A 92 1.08 -23.37 -18.65
N GLN A 93 1.80 -24.45 -18.29
CA GLN A 93 2.25 -25.50 -19.21
C GLN A 93 1.91 -26.88 -18.67
#